data_AF-A0A1L9GPE3-F1
#
_entry.id   AF-A0A1L9GPE3-F1
#
_cell.length_a   1.000
_cell.length_b   1.000
_cell.length_c   1.000
_cell.angle_alpha   90.00
_cell.angle_beta   90.00
_cell.angle_gamma   90.00
#
_symmetry.space_group_name_H-M   'P 1'
#
loop_
_entity.id
_entity.type
_entity.pdbx_description
1 polymer ?
#
loop_
_entity_poly.entity_id
_entity_poly.type
_entity_poly.pdbx_seq_one_letter_code
_entity_poly.pdbx_strand_id
1 'polypeptide(L)'
;MAVNKPPAKRGRPKSAQTLEREKTEAWLKNPPAHIPPMTEEDKAWLRGFLESSEKARKSILEGHSPLIPHSLIYDLESIGHELLHGHEQAILDKYEEYKNKEIIGRANGSDEAASQADTSARRLWTKNSALVKRIQSGNLTPNGAAKIIFDDWKNKGIEGGKPSIKTISNWYKRIRPH
;
A
#
# COMPACT_ATOMS: atom_id res chain seq x y z
N MET A 1 -24.15 8.08 -59.70
CA MET A 1 -25.01 8.43 -58.53
C MET A 1 -24.09 8.87 -57.41
N ALA A 2 -24.08 10.16 -57.08
CA ALA A 2 -23.25 10.69 -55.99
C ALA A 2 -23.97 10.48 -54.66
N VAL A 3 -23.36 9.71 -53.76
CA VAL A 3 -23.89 9.47 -52.42
C VAL A 3 -23.65 10.72 -51.58
N ASN A 4 -24.70 11.53 -51.39
CA ASN A 4 -24.70 12.67 -50.47
C ASN A 4 -24.58 12.14 -49.03
N LYS A 5 -23.40 12.28 -48.42
CA LYS A 5 -23.21 12.08 -46.98
C LYS A 5 -23.92 13.22 -46.22
N PRO A 6 -24.73 12.93 -45.19
CA PRO A 6 -25.39 13.97 -44.42
C PRO A 6 -24.37 14.81 -43.64
N PRO A 7 -24.64 16.12 -43.42
CA PRO A 7 -23.74 17.00 -42.69
C PRO A 7 -23.63 16.54 -41.23
N ALA A 8 -22.39 16.31 -40.77
CA ALA A 8 -22.12 15.95 -39.39
C ALA A 8 -22.63 17.05 -38.44
N LYS A 9 -23.45 16.67 -37.46
CA LYS A 9 -23.95 17.58 -36.41
C LYS A 9 -22.76 18.28 -35.75
N ARG A 10 -22.69 19.60 -35.87
CA ARG A 10 -21.63 20.43 -35.28
C ARG A 10 -21.83 20.48 -33.76
N GLY A 11 -21.12 19.61 -33.04
CA GLY A 11 -20.93 19.75 -31.59
C GLY A 11 -20.12 20.99 -31.24
N ARG A 12 -19.96 21.27 -29.94
CA ARG A 12 -19.13 22.37 -29.43
C ARG A 12 -17.71 22.27 -30.03
N PRO A 13 -17.10 23.39 -30.49
CA PRO A 13 -15.73 23.36 -30.99
C PRO A 13 -14.77 22.80 -29.94
N LYS A 14 -13.81 21.99 -30.40
CA LYS A 14 -12.79 21.37 -29.52
C LYS A 14 -11.95 22.46 -28.84
N SER A 15 -11.49 22.20 -27.62
CA SER A 15 -10.60 23.11 -26.91
C SER A 15 -9.20 23.12 -27.56
N ALA A 16 -8.44 24.20 -27.35
CA ALA A 16 -7.06 24.31 -27.85
C ALA A 16 -6.19 23.14 -27.37
N GLN A 17 -6.34 22.70 -26.12
CA GLN A 17 -5.61 21.54 -25.57
C GLN A 17 -5.95 20.24 -26.30
N THR A 18 -7.22 20.01 -26.65
CA THR A 18 -7.62 18.82 -27.40
C THR A 18 -7.06 18.85 -28.82
N LEU A 19 -7.03 20.02 -29.46
CA LEU A 19 -6.45 20.18 -30.80
C LEU A 19 -4.94 19.95 -30.80
N GLU A 20 -4.21 20.50 -29.82
CA GLU A 20 -2.76 20.25 -29.68
C GLU A 20 -2.47 18.77 -29.43
N ARG A 21 -3.22 18.12 -28.53
CA ARG A 21 -3.08 16.68 -28.31
C ARG A 21 -3.33 15.86 -29.56
N GLU A 22 -4.37 16.19 -30.33
CA GLU A 22 -4.66 15.51 -31.60
C GLU A 22 -3.54 15.72 -32.63
N LYS A 23 -2.92 16.91 -32.68
CA LYS A 23 -1.74 17.15 -33.52
C LYS A 23 -0.55 16.30 -33.08
N THR A 24 -0.27 16.22 -31.78
CA THR A 24 0.83 15.40 -31.25
C THR A 24 0.59 13.92 -31.53
N GLU A 25 -0.64 13.42 -31.30
CA GLU A 25 -1.00 12.03 -31.60
C GLU A 25 -0.92 11.72 -33.11
N ALA A 26 -1.28 12.68 -33.96
CA ALA A 26 -1.14 12.54 -35.42
C ALA A 26 0.34 12.47 -35.83
N TRP A 27 1.21 13.27 -35.21
CA TRP A 27 2.66 13.24 -35.43
C TRP A 27 3.31 11.94 -34.94
N LEU A 28 2.86 11.40 -33.81
CA LEU A 28 3.38 10.13 -33.30
C LEU A 28 2.99 8.93 -34.19
N LYS A 29 1.80 8.98 -34.80
CA LYS A 29 1.32 7.94 -35.71
C LYS A 29 1.94 8.07 -37.10
N ASN A 30 2.06 9.29 -37.59
CA ASN A 30 2.60 9.63 -38.91
C ASN A 30 3.67 10.71 -38.74
N PRO A 31 4.90 10.33 -38.37
CA PRO A 31 5.98 11.28 -38.21
C PRO A 31 6.24 12.00 -39.54
N PRO A 32 6.60 13.31 -39.49
CA PRO A 32 7.01 14.04 -40.68
C PRO A 32 8.11 13.31 -41.46
N ALA A 33 8.05 13.33 -42.79
CA ALA A 33 8.96 12.58 -43.66
C ALA A 33 10.46 12.94 -43.50
N HIS A 34 10.76 14.11 -42.93
CA HIS A 34 12.13 14.54 -42.63
C HIS A 34 12.69 13.97 -41.31
N ILE A 35 11.85 13.32 -40.50
CA ILE A 35 12.25 12.64 -39.26
C ILE A 35 12.40 11.15 -39.59
N PRO A 36 13.63 10.65 -39.77
CA PRO A 36 13.83 9.23 -40.04
C PRO A 36 13.39 8.40 -38.82
N PRO A 37 12.82 7.21 -39.03
CA PRO A 37 12.56 6.28 -37.94
C PRO A 37 13.89 5.89 -37.29
N MET A 38 13.90 5.76 -35.95
CA MET A 38 15.08 5.27 -35.23
C MET A 38 15.54 3.91 -35.76
N THR A 39 16.85 3.74 -35.88
CA THR A 39 17.45 2.45 -36.23
C THR A 39 17.25 1.43 -35.10
N GLU A 40 17.37 0.13 -35.38
CA GLU A 40 17.30 -0.89 -34.32
C GLU A 40 18.46 -0.75 -33.31
N GLU A 41 19.62 -0.27 -33.75
CA GLU A 41 20.76 0.04 -32.88
C GLU A 41 20.43 1.19 -31.93
N ASP A 42 19.85 2.29 -32.44
CA ASP A 42 19.42 3.42 -31.60
C ASP A 42 18.33 2.99 -30.61
N LYS A 43 17.41 2.13 -31.03
CA LYS A 43 16.36 1.58 -30.14
C LYS A 43 16.97 0.73 -29.05
N ALA A 44 17.95 -0.12 -29.36
CA ALA A 44 18.64 -0.95 -28.38
C ALA A 44 19.43 -0.08 -27.39
N TRP A 45 20.15 0.91 -27.89
CA TRP A 45 20.87 1.88 -27.05
C TRP A 45 19.91 2.65 -26.13
N LEU A 46 18.81 3.18 -26.66
CA LEU A 46 17.82 3.93 -25.90
C LEU A 46 17.19 3.06 -24.81
N ARG A 47 16.85 1.80 -25.11
CA ARG A 47 16.33 0.87 -24.10
C ARG A 47 17.35 0.64 -22.99
N GLY A 48 18.61 0.37 -23.34
CA GLY A 48 19.67 0.19 -22.35
C GLY A 48 19.87 1.43 -21.47
N PHE A 49 19.82 2.62 -22.06
CA PHE A 49 19.88 3.89 -21.34
C PHE A 49 18.69 4.06 -20.38
N LEU A 50 17.46 3.81 -20.83
CA LEU A 50 16.26 3.91 -20.00
C LEU A 50 16.28 2.89 -18.85
N GLU A 51 16.71 1.65 -19.10
CA GLU A 51 16.85 0.63 -18.06
C GLU A 51 17.92 1.02 -17.02
N SER A 52 19.04 1.57 -17.46
CA SER A 52 20.09 2.07 -16.57
C SER A 52 19.58 3.23 -15.72
N SER A 53 18.88 4.19 -16.34
CA SER A 53 18.26 5.32 -15.64
C SER A 53 17.22 4.88 -14.61
N GLU A 54 16.38 3.90 -14.94
CA GLU A 54 15.40 3.34 -13.99
C GLU A 54 16.07 2.60 -12.84
N LYS A 55 17.16 1.88 -13.10
CA LYS A 55 17.96 1.24 -12.04
C LYS A 55 18.59 2.27 -11.11
N ALA A 56 19.22 3.32 -11.66
CA ALA A 56 19.79 4.40 -10.86
C ALA A 56 18.70 5.09 -10.02
N ARG A 57 17.54 5.37 -10.62
CA ARG A 57 16.38 5.92 -9.92
C ARG A 57 15.95 5.05 -8.75
N LYS A 58 15.78 3.74 -8.97
CA LYS A 58 15.41 2.80 -7.91
C LYS A 58 16.47 2.76 -6.81
N SER A 59 17.75 2.71 -7.17
CA SER A 59 18.85 2.69 -6.20
C SER A 59 18.86 3.92 -5.30
N ILE A 60 18.59 5.11 -5.86
CA ILE A 60 18.46 6.35 -5.08
C ILE A 60 17.32 6.24 -4.08
N LEU A 61 16.16 5.74 -4.51
CA LEU A 61 14.96 5.69 -3.68
C LEU A 61 14.96 4.56 -2.63
N GLU A 62 15.70 3.47 -2.85
CA GLU A 62 15.67 2.24 -2.04
C GLU A 62 16.10 2.46 -0.57
N GLY A 63 16.91 3.49 -0.30
CA GLY A 63 17.36 3.86 1.06
C GLY A 63 16.42 4.78 1.82
N HIS A 64 15.33 5.25 1.21
CA HIS A 64 14.48 6.29 1.77
C HIS A 64 13.06 5.83 2.07
N SER A 65 12.41 6.53 3.01
CA SER A 65 11.03 6.23 3.35
C SER A 65 10.10 6.66 2.20
N PRO A 66 9.09 5.84 1.85
CA PRO A 66 8.12 6.18 0.81
C PRO A 66 7.23 7.39 1.16
N LEU A 67 7.27 7.85 2.42
CA LEU A 67 6.57 9.05 2.87
C LEU A 67 7.31 10.34 2.49
N ILE A 68 8.59 10.24 2.12
CA ILE A 68 9.41 11.39 1.73
C ILE A 68 9.20 11.64 0.24
N PRO A 69 8.87 12.86 -0.18
CA PRO A 69 8.70 13.19 -1.60
C PRO A 69 9.97 12.87 -2.40
N HIS A 70 9.82 12.25 -3.58
CA HIS A 70 10.95 11.91 -4.44
C HIS A 70 11.79 13.13 -4.83
N SER A 71 11.16 14.30 -5.04
CA SER A 71 11.88 15.54 -5.33
C SER A 71 12.87 15.89 -4.22
N LEU A 72 12.44 15.79 -2.97
CA LEU A 72 13.29 16.08 -1.81
C LEU A 72 14.44 15.07 -1.68
N ILE A 73 14.21 13.80 -2.05
CA ILE A 73 15.26 12.78 -2.08
C ILE A 73 16.30 13.13 -3.16
N TYR A 74 15.89 13.53 -4.36
CA TYR A 74 16.84 13.94 -5.38
C TYR A 74 17.60 15.20 -4.98
N ASP A 75 16.94 16.16 -4.34
CA ASP A 75 17.58 17.37 -3.82
C ASP A 75 18.64 17.01 -2.76
N LEU A 76 18.35 16.03 -1.90
CA LEU A 76 19.27 15.51 -0.87
C LEU A 76 20.50 14.83 -1.50
N GLU A 77 20.30 13.94 -2.47
CA GLU A 77 21.41 13.27 -3.19
C GLU A 77 22.25 14.23 -4.03
N SER A 78 21.71 15.41 -4.33
CA SER A 78 22.38 16.46 -5.09
C SER A 78 23.14 17.47 -4.20
N ILE A 79 23.14 17.29 -2.87
CA ILE A 79 23.90 18.14 -1.94
C ILE A 79 25.39 18.13 -2.31
N GLY A 80 25.99 19.31 -2.38
CA GLY A 80 27.37 19.50 -2.84
C GLY A 80 27.50 19.82 -4.33
N HIS A 81 26.40 19.82 -5.09
CA HIS A 81 26.37 20.38 -6.44
C HIS A 81 26.32 21.91 -6.40
N GLU A 82 27.06 22.59 -7.29
CA GLU A 82 27.20 24.06 -7.30
C GLU A 82 25.87 24.82 -7.36
N LEU A 83 24.86 24.22 -7.99
CA LEU A 83 23.50 24.78 -8.14
C LEU A 83 22.70 24.84 -6.82
N LEU A 84 23.11 24.09 -5.80
CA LEU A 84 22.41 23.97 -4.51
C LEU A 84 23.09 24.74 -3.39
N HIS A 85 24.11 25.54 -3.72
CA HIS A 85 24.88 26.29 -2.75
C HIS A 85 24.02 27.30 -1.98
N GLY A 86 24.00 27.19 -0.66
CA GLY A 86 23.20 28.01 0.25
C GLY A 86 21.79 27.48 0.53
N HIS A 87 21.38 26.37 -0.10
CA HIS A 87 20.08 25.73 0.12
C HIS A 87 20.17 24.38 0.85
N GLU A 88 21.38 23.90 1.13
CA GLU A 88 21.64 22.57 1.67
C GLU A 88 20.99 22.38 3.05
N GLN A 89 21.12 23.37 3.93
CA GLN A 89 20.52 23.30 5.28
C GLN A 89 19.00 23.21 5.21
N ALA A 90 18.36 23.97 4.33
CA ALA A 90 16.91 23.94 4.17
C ALA A 90 16.40 22.58 3.63
N ILE A 91 17.21 21.89 2.83
CA ILE A 91 16.91 20.53 2.34
C ILE A 91 17.03 19.53 3.48
N LEU A 92 18.10 19.63 4.27
CA LEU A 92 18.31 18.78 5.46
C LEU A 92 17.19 18.94 6.49
N ASP A 93 16.83 20.18 6.82
CA ASP A 93 15.77 20.48 7.80
C ASP A 93 14.42 19.89 7.36
N LYS A 94 14.07 20.03 6.07
CA LYS A 94 12.86 19.43 5.51
C LYS A 94 12.92 17.91 5.56
N TYR A 95 14.05 17.32 5.24
CA TYR A 95 14.23 15.87 5.30
C TYR A 95 14.02 15.34 6.73
N GLU A 96 14.58 16.01 7.73
CA GLU A 96 14.38 15.70 9.15
C GLU A 96 12.92 15.83 9.58
N GLU A 97 12.20 16.87 9.11
CA GLU A 97 10.77 17.04 9.39
C GLU A 97 9.95 15.81 8.95
N TYR A 98 10.21 15.30 7.74
CA TYR A 98 9.53 14.11 7.24
C TYR A 98 9.91 12.85 8.01
N LYS A 99 11.18 12.70 8.40
CA LYS A 99 11.64 11.59 9.26
C LYS A 99 10.94 11.61 10.62
N ASN A 100 10.80 12.79 11.23
CA ASN A 100 10.11 12.94 12.50
C ASN A 100 8.61 12.61 12.38
N LYS A 101 7.96 13.07 11.30
CA LYS A 101 6.57 12.70 11.00
C LYS A 101 6.38 11.19 10.83
N GLU A 102 7.32 10.53 10.17
CA GLU A 102 7.31 9.06 10.03
C GLU A 102 7.40 8.36 11.38
N ILE A 103 8.32 8.78 12.26
CA ILE A 103 8.48 8.21 13.60
C ILE A 103 7.17 8.36 14.40
N ILE A 104 6.59 9.55 14.40
CA ILE A 104 5.32 9.83 15.10
C ILE A 104 4.18 8.98 14.51
N GLY A 105 4.09 8.89 13.19
CA GLY A 105 3.07 8.08 12.50
C GLY A 105 3.18 6.59 12.85
N ARG A 106 4.40 6.05 12.92
CA ARG A 106 4.64 4.65 13.32
C ARG A 106 4.26 4.40 14.78
N ALA A 107 4.61 5.33 15.68
CA ALA A 107 4.22 5.23 17.09
C ALA A 107 2.69 5.24 17.25
N ASN A 108 2.01 6.20 16.62
CA ASN A 108 0.55 6.30 16.67
C ASN A 108 -0.14 5.06 16.07
N GLY A 109 0.37 4.55 14.95
CA GLY A 109 -0.16 3.33 14.33
C GLY A 109 0.04 2.09 15.22
N SER A 110 1.16 2.01 15.93
CA SER A 110 1.42 0.96 16.92
C SER A 110 0.43 1.04 18.09
N ASP A 111 0.17 2.23 18.61
CA ASP A 111 -0.77 2.45 19.71
C ASP A 111 -2.21 2.12 19.31
N GLU A 112 -2.61 2.49 18.09
CA GLU A 112 -3.93 2.16 17.56
C GLU A 112 -4.08 0.64 17.37
N ALA A 113 -3.07 -0.03 16.80
CA ALA A 113 -3.07 -1.48 16.65
C ALA A 113 -3.13 -2.19 18.02
N ALA A 114 -2.40 -1.69 19.02
CA ALA A 114 -2.44 -2.22 20.38
C ALA A 114 -3.83 -2.03 21.03
N SER A 115 -4.46 -0.87 20.85
CA SER A 115 -5.82 -0.57 21.33
C SER A 115 -6.88 -1.48 20.68
N GLN A 116 -6.78 -1.69 19.37
CA GLN A 116 -7.67 -2.61 18.64
C GLN A 116 -7.46 -4.06 19.10
N ALA A 117 -6.21 -4.47 19.35
CA ALA A 117 -5.89 -5.78 19.89
C ALA A 117 -6.45 -5.99 21.30
N ASP A 118 -6.32 -5.01 22.20
CA ASP A 118 -6.90 -5.07 23.55
C ASP A 118 -8.43 -5.15 23.51
N THR A 119 -9.07 -4.32 22.68
CA THR A 119 -10.53 -4.35 22.49
C THR A 119 -11.00 -5.72 21.99
N SER A 120 -10.27 -6.30 21.03
CA SER A 120 -10.55 -7.63 20.51
C SER A 120 -10.35 -8.71 21.57
N ALA A 121 -9.28 -8.62 22.37
CA ALA A 121 -8.99 -9.53 23.47
C ALA A 121 -10.07 -9.49 24.55
N ARG A 122 -10.52 -8.29 24.96
CA ARG A 122 -11.64 -8.13 25.91
C ARG A 122 -12.93 -8.73 25.36
N ARG A 123 -13.26 -8.50 24.09
CA ARG A 123 -14.45 -9.09 23.44
C ARG A 123 -14.39 -10.63 23.43
N LEU A 124 -13.22 -11.20 23.13
CA LEU A 124 -13.00 -12.65 23.19
C LEU A 124 -13.11 -13.17 24.62
N TRP A 125 -12.54 -12.47 25.60
CA TRP A 125 -12.65 -12.82 27.01
C TRP A 125 -14.09 -12.85 27.48
N THR A 126 -14.88 -11.80 27.20
CA THR A 126 -16.31 -11.76 27.57
C THR A 126 -17.07 -12.93 26.95
N LYS A 127 -16.87 -13.20 25.65
CA LYS A 127 -17.49 -14.33 24.96
C LYS A 127 -17.12 -15.69 25.58
N ASN A 128 -15.85 -15.87 25.95
CA ASN A 128 -15.37 -17.11 26.55
C ASN A 128 -15.86 -17.25 28.00
N SER A 129 -15.93 -16.17 28.77
CA SER A 129 -16.46 -16.21 30.13
C SER A 129 -17.94 -16.63 30.18
N ALA A 130 -18.76 -16.13 29.24
CA ALA A 130 -20.15 -16.55 29.09
C ALA A 130 -20.30 -18.03 28.68
N LEU A 131 -19.41 -18.54 27.82
CA LEU A 131 -19.34 -19.94 27.45
C LEU A 131 -18.98 -20.82 28.66
N VAL A 132 -17.98 -20.42 29.44
CA VAL A 132 -17.58 -21.12 30.68
C VAL A 132 -18.73 -21.18 31.68
N LYS A 133 -19.45 -20.07 31.91
CA LYS A 133 -20.62 -20.06 32.80
C LYS A 133 -21.69 -21.05 32.35
N ARG A 134 -22.00 -21.10 31.05
CA ARG A 134 -22.96 -22.07 30.48
C ARG A 134 -22.53 -23.52 30.70
N ILE A 135 -21.24 -23.80 30.51
CA ILE A 135 -20.68 -25.13 30.71
C ILE A 135 -20.70 -25.52 32.19
N GLN A 136 -20.33 -24.60 33.09
CA GLN A 136 -20.34 -24.84 34.54
C GLN A 136 -21.75 -25.01 35.11
N SER A 137 -22.76 -24.32 34.55
CA SER A 137 -24.16 -24.45 34.99
C SER A 137 -24.83 -25.74 34.54
N GLY A 138 -24.30 -26.41 33.52
CA GLY A 138 -24.78 -27.72 33.09
C GLY A 138 -23.97 -28.82 33.77
N ASN A 139 -24.62 -29.83 34.37
CA ASN A 139 -23.96 -31.07 34.75
C ASN A 139 -23.54 -31.84 33.48
N LEU A 140 -22.53 -31.32 32.79
CA LEU A 140 -22.06 -31.79 31.50
C LEU A 140 -20.88 -32.72 31.69
N THR A 141 -20.88 -33.83 30.95
CA THR A 141 -19.70 -34.66 30.82
C THR A 141 -18.60 -33.90 30.05
N PRO A 142 -17.31 -34.27 30.20
CA PRO A 142 -16.22 -33.63 29.49
C PRO A 142 -16.42 -33.57 27.95
N ASN A 143 -17.03 -34.61 27.36
CA ASN A 143 -17.36 -34.64 25.93
C ASN A 143 -18.49 -33.67 25.57
N GLY A 144 -19.48 -33.49 26.45
CA GLY A 144 -20.57 -32.52 26.25
C GLY A 144 -20.06 -31.07 26.32
N ALA A 145 -19.18 -30.78 27.27
CA ALA A 145 -18.50 -29.48 27.36
C ALA A 145 -17.65 -29.19 26.11
N ALA A 146 -16.86 -30.18 25.65
CA ALA A 146 -16.03 -30.04 24.45
C ALA A 146 -16.85 -29.77 23.17
N LYS A 147 -18.00 -30.44 23.02
CA LYS A 147 -18.91 -30.23 21.89
C LYS A 147 -19.51 -28.81 21.88
N ILE A 148 -19.94 -28.31 23.04
CA ILE A 148 -20.50 -26.95 23.16
C ILE A 148 -19.43 -25.89 22.83
N ILE A 149 -18.19 -26.08 23.27
CA ILE A 149 -17.06 -25.19 22.90
C ILE A 149 -16.85 -25.21 21.39
N PHE A 150 -16.81 -26.39 20.79
CA PHE A 150 -16.60 -26.57 19.36
C PHE A 150 -17.71 -25.91 18.52
N ASP A 151 -18.98 -26.14 18.88
CA ASP A 151 -20.13 -25.59 18.16
C ASP A 151 -20.22 -24.06 18.32
N ASP A 152 -19.94 -23.52 19.50
CA ASP A 152 -19.94 -22.07 19.76
C ASP A 152 -18.81 -21.35 19.01
N TRP A 153 -17.65 -21.99 18.83
CA TRP A 153 -16.55 -21.45 18.04
C TRP A 153 -16.79 -21.56 16.53
N LYS A 154 -17.39 -22.66 16.07
CA LYS A 154 -17.81 -22.85 14.67
C LYS A 154 -18.86 -21.80 14.27
N ASN A 155 -19.85 -21.55 15.12
CA ASN A 155 -20.94 -20.60 14.85
C ASN A 155 -20.50 -19.12 14.93
N LYS A 156 -19.39 -18.81 15.62
CA LYS A 156 -18.87 -17.44 15.75
C LYS A 156 -17.98 -16.98 14.59
N GLY A 157 -17.77 -17.82 13.58
CA GLY A 157 -17.04 -17.45 12.37
C GLY A 157 -15.55 -17.13 12.59
N ILE A 158 -14.92 -17.71 13.62
CA ILE A 158 -13.46 -17.66 13.77
C ILE A 158 -12.88 -18.71 12.81
N GLU A 159 -12.90 -18.43 11.51
CA GLU A 159 -12.22 -19.27 10.51
C GLU A 159 -10.68 -19.04 10.50
N GLY A 160 -10.19 -18.04 11.23
CA GLY A 160 -8.78 -17.72 11.35
C GLY A 160 -8.12 -18.30 12.61
N GLY A 161 -7.73 -19.57 12.55
CA GLY A 161 -6.76 -20.17 13.48
C GLY A 161 -7.37 -20.88 14.69
N LYS A 162 -7.34 -22.22 14.64
CA LYS A 162 -7.49 -23.05 15.84
C LYS A 162 -6.53 -22.52 16.91
N PRO A 163 -6.96 -22.32 18.17
CA PRO A 163 -6.03 -21.90 19.22
C PRO A 163 -4.89 -22.90 19.29
N SER A 164 -3.65 -22.39 19.31
CA SER A 164 -2.48 -23.26 19.41
C SER A 164 -2.61 -24.18 20.62
N ILE A 165 -2.02 -25.37 20.55
CA ILE A 165 -1.94 -26.31 21.69
C ILE A 165 -1.40 -25.59 22.95
N LYS A 166 -0.51 -24.59 22.77
CA LYS A 166 0.02 -23.73 23.83
C LYS A 166 -1.06 -22.86 24.50
N THR A 167 -1.99 -22.31 23.73
CA THR A 167 -3.13 -21.53 24.23
C THR A 167 -4.06 -22.40 25.07
N ILE A 168 -4.34 -23.62 24.61
CA ILE A 168 -5.19 -24.59 25.31
C ILE A 168 -4.48 -25.12 26.57
N SER A 169 -3.19 -25.41 26.49
CA SER A 169 -2.38 -25.89 27.62
C SER A 169 -2.24 -24.84 28.72
N ASN A 170 -1.95 -23.58 28.35
CA ASN A 170 -1.88 -22.47 29.31
C ASN A 170 -3.25 -22.17 29.95
N TRP A 171 -4.34 -22.38 29.21
CA TRP A 171 -5.69 -22.29 29.74
C TRP A 171 -5.97 -23.39 30.77
N TYR A 172 -5.66 -24.65 30.46
CA TYR A 172 -5.89 -25.79 31.37
C TYR A 172 -5.09 -25.68 32.67
N LYS A 173 -3.86 -25.15 32.61
CA LYS A 173 -2.99 -24.92 33.78
C LYS A 173 -3.50 -23.81 34.72
N ARG A 174 -4.33 -22.87 34.23
CA ARG A 174 -4.84 -21.74 35.04
C ARG A 174 -6.15 -22.04 35.75
N ILE A 175 -6.93 -22.99 35.25
CA ILE A 175 -8.26 -23.34 35.78
C ILE A 175 -8.25 -24.58 36.70
N ARG A 176 -7.16 -25.34 36.74
CA ARG A 176 -6.92 -26.27 37.84
C ARG A 176 -6.06 -25.56 38.89
N PRO A 177 -6.63 -25.13 40.03
CA PRO A 177 -5.80 -24.90 41.20
C PRO A 177 -5.15 -26.23 41.57
N HIS A 178 -3.91 -26.19 42.05
CA HIS A 178 -3.31 -27.33 42.73
C HIS A 178 -4.19 -27.79 43.88
#